data_AF-A0A0E4G9W9-F1
#
_entry.id   AF-A0A0E4G9W9-F1
#
_cell.length_a   1.000
_cell.length_b   1.000
_cell.length_c   1.000
_cell.angle_alpha   90.00
_cell.angle_beta   90.00
_cell.angle_gamma   90.00
#
_symmetry.space_group_name_H-M   'P 1'
#
loop_
_entity.id
_entity.type
_entity.pdbx_description
1 polymer ?
#
loop_
_entity_poly.entity_id
_entity_poly.type
_entity_poly.pdbx_seq_one_letter_code
_entity_poly.pdbx_strand_id
1 'polypeptide(L)' 'MTVNQMELQNLRHLIGSHANAEKKLRFYAQQCQDAQIKQMFEQGAQSAVNTRNKLMSFLT' A
#
# COMPACT_ATOMS: atom_id res chain seq x y z
N MET A 1 1.96 21.51 -9.21
CA MET A 1 0.57 21.59 -8.70
C MET A 1 0.66 21.77 -7.19
N THR A 2 0.04 22.79 -6.64
CA THR A 2 -0.02 23.02 -5.19
C THR A 2 -1.16 22.20 -4.62
N VAL A 3 -0.84 21.17 -3.84
CA VAL A 3 -1.82 20.34 -3.14
C VAL A 3 -2.47 21.19 -2.03
N ASN A 4 -3.80 21.26 -2.01
CA ASN A 4 -4.51 21.99 -0.96
C ASN A 4 -4.56 21.19 0.36
N GLN A 5 -4.99 21.82 1.46
CA GLN A 5 -4.97 21.19 2.78
C GLN A 5 -5.83 19.91 2.87
N MET A 6 -6.95 19.86 2.16
CA MET A 6 -7.84 18.69 2.15
C MET A 6 -7.22 17.54 1.33
N GLU A 7 -6.69 17.85 0.16
CA GLU A 7 -5.98 16.89 -0.70
C GLU A 7 -4.76 16.31 0.01
N LEU A 8 -4.02 17.12 0.78
CA LEU A 8 -2.87 16.67 1.56
C LEU A 8 -3.28 15.67 2.65
N GLN A 9 -4.39 15.91 3.35
CA GLN A 9 -4.90 14.98 4.36
C GLN A 9 -5.38 13.67 3.70
N ASN A 10 -6.07 13.76 2.56
CA ASN A 10 -6.47 12.59 1.79
C ASN A 10 -5.26 11.77 1.32
N LEU A 11 -4.23 12.42 0.78
CA LEU A 11 -2.98 11.74 0.36
C LEU A 11 -2.32 11.02 1.53
N ARG A 12 -2.18 11.68 2.69
CA ARG A 12 -1.62 11.06 3.90
C ARG A 12 -2.43 9.85 4.37
N HIS A 13 -3.75 9.97 4.37
CA HIS A 13 -4.65 8.88 4.75
C HIS A 13 -4.50 7.68 3.81
N LEU A 14 -4.50 7.92 2.49
CA LEU A 14 -4.33 6.87 1.49
C LEU A 14 -2.95 6.19 1.58
N ILE A 15 -1.87 6.98 1.73
CA ILE A 15 -0.50 6.48 1.93
C ILE A 15 -0.44 5.56 3.16
N GLY A 16 -1.01 6.01 4.29
CA GLY A 16 -1.06 5.24 5.52
C GLY A 16 -1.87 3.94 5.37
N SER A 17 -3.03 4.01 4.70
CA SER A 17 -3.88 2.85 4.44
C SER A 17 -3.15 1.79 3.61
N HIS A 18 -2.46 2.19 2.52
CA HIS A 18 -1.68 1.27 1.70
C HIS A 18 -0.45 0.69 2.42
N ALA A 19 0.21 1.48 3.28
CA ALA A 19 1.30 0.96 4.12
C ALA A 19 0.81 -0.10 5.13
N ASN A 20 -0.39 0.09 5.70
CA ASN A 20 -1.00 -0.89 6.57
C ASN A 20 -1.44 -2.15 5.81
N ALA A 21 -2.03 -1.97 4.62
CA ALA A 21 -2.44 -3.08 3.75
C ALA A 21 -1.23 -3.94 3.34
N GLU A 22 -0.11 -3.33 2.93
CA GLU A 22 1.14 -4.03 2.63
C GLU A 22 1.56 -4.94 3.81
N LYS A 23 1.65 -4.38 5.02
CA LYS A 23 2.08 -5.13 6.21
C LYS A 23 1.17 -6.32 6.49
N LYS A 24 -0.15 -6.12 6.41
CA LYS A 24 -1.14 -7.19 6.61
C LYS A 24 -1.01 -8.29 5.57
N LEU A 25 -0.89 -7.92 4.28
CA LEU A 25 -0.77 -8.87 3.19
C LEU A 25 0.54 -9.68 3.29
N ARG A 26 1.66 -9.03 3.60
CA ARG A 26 2.93 -9.74 3.88
C ARG A 26 2.81 -10.68 5.08
N PHE A 27 2.14 -10.24 6.15
CA PHE A 27 1.89 -11.10 7.30
C PHE A 27 1.06 -12.33 6.92
N TYR A 28 -0.03 -12.16 6.16
CA TYR A 28 -0.84 -13.30 5.69
C TYR A 28 -0.07 -14.22 4.74
N ALA A 29 0.76 -13.67 3.85
CA ALA A 29 1.65 -14.46 3.00
C ALA A 29 2.60 -15.36 3.81
N GLN A 30 3.13 -14.87 4.93
CA GLN A 30 4.01 -15.64 5.82
C GLN A 30 3.28 -16.75 6.58
N GLN A 31 2.00 -16.56 6.91
CA GLN A 31 1.19 -17.56 7.61
C GLN A 31 0.55 -18.58 6.67
N CYS A 32 0.56 -18.34 5.36
CA CYS A 32 -0.06 -19.22 4.38
C CYS A 32 0.91 -20.33 3.91
N GLN A 33 0.40 -21.56 3.84
CA GLN A 33 1.14 -22.71 3.32
C GLN A 33 0.86 -22.98 1.84
N ASP A 34 -0.31 -22.56 1.36
CA ASP A 34 -0.68 -22.69 -0.05
C ASP A 34 0.14 -21.70 -0.90
N ALA A 35 0.87 -22.23 -1.89
CA ALA A 35 1.76 -21.45 -2.72
C ALA A 35 1.03 -20.41 -3.60
N GLN A 36 -0.18 -20.74 -4.10
CA GLN A 36 -0.96 -19.83 -4.94
C GLN A 36 -1.52 -18.67 -4.11
N ILE A 37 -2.05 -18.97 -2.93
CA ILE A 37 -2.59 -17.95 -2.02
C ILE A 37 -1.47 -17.06 -1.48
N LYS A 38 -0.31 -17.64 -1.15
CA LYS A 38 0.88 -16.88 -0.75
C LYS A 38 1.30 -15.90 -1.85
N GLN A 39 1.39 -16.36 -3.09
CA GLN A 39 1.75 -15.52 -4.22
C GLN A 39 0.72 -14.39 -4.44
N MET A 40 -0.58 -14.68 -4.28
CA MET A 40 -1.64 -13.67 -4.35
C MET A 40 -1.44 -12.57 -3.31
N PHE A 41 -1.14 -12.93 -2.06
CA PHE A 41 -0.86 -11.96 -1.00
C PHE A 41 0.41 -11.13 -1.26
N GLU A 42 1.48 -11.76 -1.75
CA GLU A 42 2.72 -11.05 -2.13
C GLU A 42 2.48 -10.05 -3.27
N GLN A 43 1.74 -10.44 -4.30
CA GLN A 43 1.35 -9.55 -5.40
C GLN A 43 0.48 -8.37 -4.91
N GLY A 44 -0.47 -8.64 -4.00
CA GLY A 44 -1.28 -7.60 -3.37
C GLY A 44 -0.42 -6.62 -2.56
N ALA A 45 0.53 -7.13 -1.78
CA ALA A 45 1.47 -6.30 -1.02
C ALA A 45 2.31 -5.42 -1.95
N GLN A 46 2.83 -5.98 -3.05
CA GLN A 46 3.60 -5.22 -4.03
C GLN A 46 2.77 -4.12 -4.71
N SER A 47 1.50 -4.42 -5.01
CA SER A 47 0.58 -3.43 -5.57
C SER A 47 0.32 -2.28 -4.60
N ALA A 48 0.17 -2.57 -3.30
CA ALA A 48 0.05 -1.55 -2.25
C ALA A 48 1.31 -0.67 -2.15
N VAL A 49 2.51 -1.26 -2.26
CA VAL A 49 3.78 -0.51 -2.31
C VAL A 49 3.83 0.43 -3.52
N ASN A 50 3.48 -0.06 -4.70
CA ASN A 50 3.50 0.73 -5.93
C ASN A 50 2.54 1.92 -5.84
N THR A 51 1.32 1.71 -5.35
CA THR A 51 0.34 2.78 -5.14
C THR A 51 0.84 3.77 -4.11
N ARG A 52 1.39 3.32 -2.97
CA ARG A 52 1.98 4.19 -1.95
C ARG A 52 3.10 5.07 -2.52
N ASN A 53 4.00 4.50 -3.31
CA ASN A 53 5.11 5.24 -3.94
C ASN A 53 4.58 6.30 -4.92
N LYS A 54 3.57 5.96 -5.72
CA LYS A 54 2.89 6.90 -6.60
C LYS A 54 2.18 8.02 -5.82
N LEU A 55 1.57 7.70 -4.67
CA LEU A 55 0.93 8.71 -3.84
C LEU A 55 1.96 9.66 -3.19
N MET A 56 3.11 9.13 -2.76
CA MET A 56 4.21 9.93 -2.23
C MET A 56 4.81 10.87 -3.28
N SER A 57 4.81 10.52 -4.56
CA SER A 57 5.33 11.41 -5.62
C SER A 57 4.47 12.66 -5.84
N PHE A 58 3.26 12.75 -5.28
CA PHE A 58 2.48 13.99 -5.26
C PHE A 58 2.85 14.91 -4.09
N LEU A 59 3.66 14.43 -3.14
CA LEU A 59 4.11 15.18 -1.96
C LEU A 59 5.55 15.73 -2.12
N THR A 60 6.26 15.33 -3.16
CA THR A 60 7.64 15.74 -3.50
C THR A 60 7.64 16.51 -4.80
#